data_AF-A0A525VIT2-F1
#
_entry.id   AF-A0A525VIT2-F1
#
_cell.length_a   1.000
_cell.length_b   1.000
_cell.length_c   1.000
_cell.angle_alpha   90.00
_cell.angle_beta   90.00
_cell.angle_gamma   90.00
#
_symmetry.space_group_name_H-M   'P 1'
#
loop_
_entity.id
_entity.type
_entity.pdbx_description
1 polymer ?
#
loop_
_entity_poly.entity_id
_entity_poly.type
_entity_poly.pdbx_seq_one_letter_code
_entity_poly.pdbx_strand_id
1 'polypeptide(L)'
;MLDRPLRSRSLSDIGLRNEAKKARPDARLQAWKNRKRIHWNTLRIFSGRARRRWSWIIRRSRTASVGQAPNSTAPLAILLLILAGCSYLAPVVPAQASLDEPRVRARALGIVVGSYEPGPLNAITDVAGVSVGQTTLISGDGPLKPGLGPVRTGVTVVIPRDDVWHKKVPAGSFVLNGTGEMTGLAWVTESGFLEYPIALTNTLNVPRVANGVMSWMIARYPEIGITDDTLTPVVAECDDGRLNDIQGRHVSEVDVSQALDGASSGVVQEGSVGAGTGMVSYGFKGGIGTSSRRLPEAEGGYTIGVLVNANHGRRPELVVGGVPVGKLYEAPQAMAAPFSPGQSEGSIIVIIATDAPLDSRQLTRLAKRAALGLARTGSTARHGSGDFMLAFSTANTIPHYPKEPTFQHTHLADTHLNPLITATVDATEEAILNALTMATTVVGRDSHRIEEISLSRLRAILDHQAK
;
A
#
# COMPACT_ATOMS: atom_id res chain seq x y z
N MET A 1 -43.42 -53.29 -22.72
CA MET A 1 -43.52 -54.59 -23.40
C MET A 1 -42.30 -54.71 -24.30
N LEU A 2 -41.40 -55.65 -23.95
CA LEU A 2 -40.55 -56.47 -24.81
C LEU A 2 -39.56 -55.76 -25.77
N ASP A 3 -38.30 -56.16 -25.94
CA ASP A 3 -37.46 -57.14 -25.26
C ASP A 3 -36.01 -56.95 -25.74
N ARG A 4 -35.05 -57.37 -24.91
CA ARG A 4 -33.60 -57.51 -25.17
C ARG A 4 -33.35 -58.71 -26.14
N PRO A 5 -32.11 -59.07 -26.63
CA PRO A 5 -30.93 -59.29 -25.78
C PRO A 5 -29.47 -59.38 -26.35
N LEU A 6 -28.49 -59.38 -25.41
CA LEU A 6 -27.24 -60.21 -25.30
C LEU A 6 -26.12 -60.08 -26.38
N ARG A 7 -24.79 -60.02 -26.11
CA ARG A 7 -23.86 -60.82 -25.25
C ARG A 7 -22.48 -60.09 -25.21
N SER A 8 -21.86 -59.84 -24.05
CA SER A 8 -20.78 -60.60 -23.37
C SER A 8 -19.45 -60.83 -24.12
N ARG A 9 -18.32 -60.36 -23.57
CA ARG A 9 -17.17 -61.19 -23.17
C ARG A 9 -16.17 -60.42 -22.30
N SER A 10 -15.48 -61.19 -21.48
CA SER A 10 -14.65 -60.89 -20.30
C SER A 10 -13.22 -61.38 -20.55
N LEU A 11 -12.26 -60.86 -19.76
CA LEU A 11 -11.12 -61.51 -19.06
C LEU A 11 -9.91 -60.54 -19.06
N SER A 12 -9.49 -60.05 -17.88
CA SER A 12 -8.41 -60.59 -17.01
C SER A 12 -7.03 -60.19 -17.56
N ASP A 13 -5.99 -59.81 -16.83
CA ASP A 13 -5.54 -59.83 -15.44
C ASP A 13 -4.51 -58.70 -15.30
N ILE A 14 -4.24 -58.19 -14.10
CA ILE A 14 -2.87 -57.84 -13.61
C ILE A 14 -2.95 -57.58 -12.10
N GLY A 15 -2.52 -58.60 -11.35
CA GLY A 15 -1.39 -58.50 -10.41
C GLY A 15 -1.46 -57.54 -9.23
N LEU A 16 -1.93 -58.07 -8.09
CA LEU A 16 -1.53 -57.67 -6.73
C LEU A 16 -0.01 -57.78 -6.53
N ARG A 17 0.58 -56.83 -5.78
CA ARG A 17 1.63 -57.11 -4.77
C ARG A 17 1.72 -56.01 -3.72
N ASN A 18 1.28 -56.36 -2.51
CA ASN A 18 1.66 -55.77 -1.23
C ASN A 18 3.10 -56.18 -0.90
N GLU A 19 3.92 -55.24 -0.42
CA GLU A 19 4.93 -55.57 0.58
C GLU A 19 4.97 -54.55 1.71
N ALA A 20 4.80 -55.09 2.92
CA ALA A 20 4.73 -54.41 4.20
C ALA A 20 6.11 -53.99 4.68
N LYS A 21 6.24 -52.74 5.15
CA LYS A 21 7.40 -52.30 5.95
C LYS A 21 7.23 -52.76 7.39
N LYS A 22 8.17 -53.61 7.84
CA LYS A 22 8.38 -53.98 9.25
C LYS A 22 8.75 -52.75 10.09
N ALA A 23 8.19 -52.68 11.28
CA ALA A 23 8.56 -51.74 12.34
C ALA A 23 9.53 -52.38 13.35
N ARG A 24 10.35 -51.53 13.98
CA ARG A 24 10.73 -51.42 15.42
C ARG A 24 12.25 -51.18 15.61
N PRO A 25 12.71 -50.75 16.81
CA PRO A 25 12.67 -49.40 17.40
C PRO A 25 14.12 -48.96 17.74
N ASP A 26 14.30 -47.97 18.62
CA ASP A 26 15.58 -47.62 19.30
C ASP A 26 16.41 -46.48 18.67
N ALA A 27 15.97 -45.23 18.89
CA ALA A 27 16.85 -44.07 18.83
C ALA A 27 17.18 -43.60 20.27
N ARG A 28 18.40 -43.91 20.72
CA ARG A 28 19.02 -43.26 21.90
C ARG A 28 19.75 -41.99 21.47
N LEU A 29 19.58 -40.97 22.30
CA LEU A 29 20.31 -39.70 22.31
C LEU A 29 21.83 -39.91 22.34
N GLN A 30 22.58 -39.26 21.43
CA GLN A 30 23.93 -38.81 21.70
C GLN A 30 24.21 -37.47 21.01
N ALA A 31 24.36 -36.43 21.83
CA ALA A 31 25.02 -35.20 21.45
C ALA A 31 26.51 -35.47 21.23
N TRP A 32 27.09 -34.93 20.15
CA TRP A 32 28.52 -34.62 20.14
C TRP A 32 28.87 -33.43 19.24
N LYS A 33 29.71 -32.58 19.81
CA LYS A 33 30.45 -31.47 19.20
C LYS A 33 31.33 -32.00 18.06
N ASN A 34 31.37 -31.32 16.91
CA ASN A 34 32.62 -30.71 16.40
C ASN A 34 32.52 -30.16 14.96
N ARG A 35 33.01 -28.92 14.85
CA ARG A 35 33.95 -28.37 13.84
C ARG A 35 33.90 -28.89 12.39
N LYS A 36 33.56 -27.94 11.51
CA LYS A 36 34.26 -27.52 10.28
C LYS A 36 34.81 -28.64 9.35
N ARG A 37 34.08 -28.87 8.26
CA ARG A 37 34.64 -29.13 6.92
C ARG A 37 33.65 -28.65 5.86
N ILE A 38 33.81 -27.40 5.39
CA ILE A 38 33.15 -26.94 4.16
C ILE A 38 34.00 -27.44 3.00
N HIS A 39 33.44 -28.36 2.21
CA HIS A 39 34.04 -28.81 0.96
C HIS A 39 33.84 -27.76 -0.15
N TRP A 40 34.91 -27.54 -0.89
CA TRP A 40 35.00 -26.69 -2.08
C TRP A 40 34.16 -27.22 -3.23
N ASN A 41 32.96 -26.68 -3.47
CA ASN A 41 32.21 -26.99 -4.70
C ASN A 41 31.31 -25.86 -5.22
N THR A 42 31.83 -24.63 -5.26
CA THR A 42 31.15 -23.50 -5.93
C THR A 42 32.14 -22.60 -6.69
N LEU A 43 33.10 -23.21 -7.39
CA LEU A 43 34.01 -22.49 -8.29
C LEU A 43 34.10 -23.15 -9.67
N ARG A 44 32.93 -23.35 -10.29
CA ARG A 44 32.82 -23.79 -11.69
C ARG A 44 32.01 -22.86 -12.61
N ILE A 45 31.71 -21.63 -12.18
CA ILE A 45 30.89 -20.69 -12.99
C ILE A 45 31.66 -19.42 -13.42
N PHE A 46 32.90 -19.21 -13.00
CA PHE A 46 33.66 -17.99 -13.36
C PHE A 46 34.97 -18.28 -14.10
N SER A 47 35.16 -17.66 -15.26
CA SER A 47 36.42 -17.62 -16.00
C SER A 47 37.14 -16.27 -15.85
N GLY A 48 38.48 -16.28 -15.94
CA GLY A 48 39.30 -15.07 -16.05
C GLY A 48 39.42 -14.20 -14.78
N ARG A 49 39.44 -12.86 -14.99
CA ARG A 49 39.77 -11.81 -14.00
C ARG A 49 38.94 -11.85 -12.71
N ALA A 50 37.74 -12.42 -12.74
CA ALA A 50 36.86 -12.56 -11.57
C ALA A 50 37.45 -13.48 -10.49
N ARG A 51 38.22 -14.50 -10.86
CA ARG A 51 38.87 -15.43 -9.92
C ARG A 51 39.97 -14.75 -9.09
N ARG A 52 40.67 -13.74 -9.64
CA ARG A 52 41.75 -13.03 -8.93
C ARG A 52 41.25 -12.00 -7.91
N ARG A 53 40.10 -11.35 -8.15
CA ARG A 53 39.46 -10.43 -7.18
C ARG A 53 38.95 -11.17 -5.94
N TRP A 54 38.35 -12.35 -6.11
CA TRP A 54 37.81 -13.14 -5.00
C TRP A 54 38.90 -13.75 -4.09
N SER A 55 40.03 -14.18 -4.67
CA SER A 55 41.19 -14.64 -3.88
C SER A 55 41.81 -13.55 -2.99
N TRP A 56 41.68 -12.28 -3.39
CA TRP A 56 42.19 -11.13 -2.63
C TRP A 56 41.28 -10.77 -1.44
N ILE A 57 39.96 -10.87 -1.63
CA ILE A 57 38.95 -10.61 -0.58
C ILE A 57 39.04 -11.65 0.55
N ILE A 58 39.23 -12.93 0.22
CA ILE A 58 39.36 -14.01 1.23
C ILE A 58 40.69 -13.91 2.02
N ARG A 59 41.71 -13.23 1.48
CA ARG A 59 43.00 -13.01 2.17
C ARG A 59 42.94 -11.90 3.21
N ARG A 60 42.02 -10.93 3.09
CA ARG A 60 41.87 -9.81 4.04
C ARG A 60 41.01 -10.15 5.26
N SER A 61 40.23 -11.23 5.24
CA SER A 61 39.37 -11.63 6.37
C SER A 61 40.06 -12.55 7.39
N ARG A 62 41.41 -12.57 7.44
CA ARG A 62 42.19 -13.43 8.36
C ARG A 62 43.16 -12.70 9.29
N THR A 63 43.08 -11.38 9.42
CA THR A 63 43.88 -10.65 10.40
C THR A 63 43.03 -9.61 11.12
N ALA A 64 42.42 -10.02 12.24
CA ALA A 64 42.03 -9.12 13.31
C ALA A 64 42.42 -9.81 14.62
N SER A 65 43.57 -9.39 15.15
CA SER A 65 44.11 -9.78 16.45
C SER A 65 43.49 -8.95 17.56
N VAL A 66 43.17 -9.64 18.64
CA VAL A 66 42.75 -9.13 19.96
C VAL A 66 43.93 -8.38 20.61
N GLY A 67 43.68 -7.25 21.29
CA GLY A 67 44.67 -6.67 22.20
C GLY A 67 44.41 -5.25 22.71
N GLN A 68 43.88 -5.18 23.94
CA GLN A 68 44.22 -4.28 25.05
C GLN A 68 43.84 -2.78 25.05
N ALA A 69 43.27 -2.39 26.21
CA ALA A 69 43.04 -1.04 26.71
C ALA A 69 44.22 -0.53 27.54
N PRO A 70 44.29 0.79 27.81
CA PRO A 70 44.80 1.27 29.08
C PRO A 70 43.90 2.30 29.79
N ASN A 71 43.91 2.22 31.12
CA ASN A 71 43.41 3.21 32.06
C ASN A 71 44.45 4.33 32.28
N SER A 72 44.01 5.59 32.47
CA SER A 72 44.50 6.50 33.54
C SER A 72 43.83 7.89 33.52
N THR A 73 43.10 8.17 34.60
CA THR A 73 42.98 9.40 35.43
C THR A 73 43.45 10.80 34.92
N ALA A 74 42.47 11.71 34.71
CA ALA A 74 42.22 13.08 35.27
C ALA A 74 43.32 14.19 35.32
N PRO A 75 43.03 15.51 35.56
CA PRO A 75 41.78 16.29 35.67
C PRO A 75 41.74 17.66 34.90
N LEU A 76 40.67 18.44 35.15
CA LEU A 76 40.27 19.79 34.71
C LEU A 76 41.37 20.86 34.49
N ALA A 77 41.18 21.71 33.47
CA ALA A 77 41.47 23.14 33.52
C ALA A 77 40.57 23.95 32.58
N ILE A 78 39.85 24.91 33.17
CA ILE A 78 39.03 25.95 32.56
C ILE A 78 39.99 27.00 31.95
N LEU A 79 39.76 27.43 30.70
CA LEU A 79 40.31 28.69 30.21
C LEU A 79 39.31 29.41 29.29
N LEU A 80 38.78 30.51 29.83
CA LEU A 80 38.09 31.58 29.12
C LEU A 80 39.05 32.26 28.14
N LEU A 81 38.65 32.37 26.87
CA LEU A 81 39.23 33.34 25.94
C LEU A 81 38.10 34.07 25.21
N ILE A 82 37.91 35.32 25.64
CA ILE A 82 37.07 36.34 25.02
C ILE A 82 37.72 36.74 23.70
N LEU A 83 37.02 36.54 22.58
CA LEU A 83 37.34 37.19 21.31
C LEU A 83 36.11 37.96 20.85
N ALA A 84 36.20 39.28 21.00
CA ALA A 84 35.33 40.24 20.36
C ALA A 84 35.59 40.22 18.85
N GLY A 85 34.62 39.72 18.08
CA GLY A 85 34.64 39.71 16.62
C GLY A 85 33.34 40.31 16.09
N CYS A 86 33.45 41.49 15.49
CA CYS A 86 32.37 42.24 14.85
C CYS A 86 31.49 41.36 13.95
N SER A 87 30.20 41.27 14.27
CA SER A 87 29.19 40.64 13.43
C SER A 87 28.50 41.71 12.58
N TYR A 88 28.82 41.78 11.29
CA TYR A 88 27.94 42.41 10.30
C TYR A 88 26.71 41.51 10.15
N LEU A 89 25.59 41.90 10.76
CA LEU A 89 24.29 41.27 10.53
C LEU A 89 23.77 41.72 9.16
N ALA A 90 23.83 40.83 8.17
CA ALA A 90 23.01 40.97 6.98
C ALA A 90 21.53 40.87 7.39
N PRO A 91 20.63 41.69 6.82
CA PRO A 91 19.20 41.60 7.14
C PRO A 91 18.69 40.24 6.69
N VAL A 92 18.36 39.38 7.66
CA VAL A 92 17.56 38.19 7.44
C VAL A 92 16.19 38.70 6.99
N VAL A 93 15.90 38.58 5.70
CA VAL A 93 14.54 38.71 5.19
C VAL A 93 13.73 37.60 5.89
N PRO A 94 12.72 37.93 6.72
CA PRO A 94 11.91 36.89 7.33
C PRO A 94 11.24 36.10 6.21
N ALA A 95 11.48 34.79 6.17
CA ALA A 95 10.65 33.88 5.40
C ALA A 95 9.21 34.16 5.80
N GLN A 96 8.36 34.52 4.83
CA GLN A 96 6.92 34.61 5.06
C GLN A 96 6.48 33.24 5.57
N ALA A 97 6.20 33.16 6.86
CA ALA A 97 5.44 32.06 7.43
C ALA A 97 4.14 31.99 6.64
N SER A 98 3.85 30.84 6.04
CA SER A 98 2.53 30.58 5.49
C SER A 98 1.54 30.81 6.62
N LEU A 99 0.53 31.65 6.35
CA LEU A 99 -0.63 31.78 7.22
C LEU A 99 -1.41 30.46 7.03
N ASP A 100 -0.99 29.40 7.71
CA ASP A 100 -1.53 28.05 7.52
C ASP A 100 -2.97 28.01 8.03
N GLU A 101 -3.91 28.17 7.10
CA GLU A 101 -5.28 27.76 7.32
C GLU A 101 -5.30 26.25 7.61
N PRO A 102 -6.16 25.79 8.55
CA PRO A 102 -6.27 24.37 8.84
C PRO A 102 -6.57 23.59 7.56
N ARG A 103 -5.94 22.42 7.40
CA ARG A 103 -6.20 21.56 6.24
C ARG A 103 -7.68 21.20 6.20
N VAL A 104 -8.28 21.32 5.02
CA VAL A 104 -9.67 20.97 4.78
C VAL A 104 -9.80 20.15 3.51
N ARG A 105 -10.85 19.33 3.46
CA ARG A 105 -11.18 18.49 2.31
C ARG A 105 -11.65 19.33 1.13
N ALA A 106 -11.60 18.75 -0.07
CA ALA A 106 -11.88 19.45 -1.34
C ALA A 106 -13.22 20.20 -1.34
N ARG A 107 -14.29 19.59 -0.80
CA ARG A 107 -15.62 20.22 -0.73
C ARG A 107 -15.67 21.50 0.10
N ALA A 108 -14.88 21.60 1.17
CA ALA A 108 -14.81 22.82 1.98
C ALA A 108 -14.11 23.98 1.24
N LEU A 109 -13.47 23.69 0.11
CA LEU A 109 -12.92 24.67 -0.82
C LEU A 109 -13.91 25.06 -1.93
N GLY A 110 -15.12 24.49 -1.92
CA GLY A 110 -16.11 24.65 -2.99
C GLY A 110 -15.91 23.70 -4.17
N ILE A 111 -14.97 22.75 -4.07
CA ILE A 111 -14.72 21.76 -5.14
C ILE A 111 -15.72 20.63 -4.99
N VAL A 112 -16.78 20.66 -5.80
CA VAL A 112 -17.81 19.61 -5.85
C VAL A 112 -17.53 18.69 -7.03
N VAL A 113 -17.35 17.40 -6.74
CA VAL A 113 -17.10 16.37 -7.76
C VAL A 113 -18.36 15.53 -7.97
N GLY A 114 -18.80 15.44 -9.22
CA GLY A 114 -19.96 14.63 -9.59
C GLY A 114 -21.30 15.23 -9.15
N SER A 115 -22.35 14.42 -9.22
CA SER A 115 -23.73 14.83 -8.89
C SER A 115 -24.33 14.10 -7.68
N TYR A 116 -23.75 12.96 -7.27
CA TYR A 116 -24.19 12.26 -6.07
C TYR A 116 -23.64 12.94 -4.81
N GLU A 117 -24.45 12.97 -3.77
CA GLU A 117 -24.02 13.38 -2.44
C GLU A 117 -23.11 12.31 -1.82
N PRO A 118 -22.13 12.72 -0.99
CA PRO A 118 -21.35 11.78 -0.23
C PRO A 118 -22.18 11.14 0.90
N GLY A 119 -21.69 10.02 1.43
CA GLY A 119 -22.15 9.52 2.72
C GLY A 119 -21.80 10.49 3.86
N PRO A 120 -22.30 10.25 5.08
CA PRO A 120 -22.16 11.18 6.20
C PRO A 120 -20.70 11.47 6.58
N LEU A 121 -19.79 10.50 6.39
CA LEU A 121 -18.37 10.67 6.67
C LEU A 121 -17.59 11.10 5.42
N ASN A 122 -18.22 11.00 4.25
CA ASN A 122 -17.57 11.07 2.95
C ASN A 122 -16.31 10.20 2.94
N ALA A 123 -16.41 8.92 3.35
CA ALA A 123 -15.25 8.06 3.53
C ALA A 123 -15.57 6.62 3.15
N ILE A 124 -14.54 5.80 2.90
CA ILE A 124 -14.73 4.37 2.59
C ILE A 124 -15.52 3.63 3.68
N THR A 125 -15.42 4.11 4.92
CA THR A 125 -16.12 3.62 6.11
C THR A 125 -17.61 3.98 6.15
N ASP A 126 -18.13 4.77 5.22
CA ASP A 126 -19.59 4.91 5.00
C ASP A 126 -20.21 3.59 4.50
N VAL A 127 -19.41 2.65 3.99
CA VAL A 127 -19.84 1.29 3.71
C VAL A 127 -19.84 0.50 5.01
N ALA A 128 -21.02 0.08 5.45
CA ALA A 128 -21.19 -0.63 6.72
C ALA A 128 -20.29 -1.88 6.81
N GLY A 129 -19.66 -2.06 7.98
CA GLY A 129 -18.73 -3.15 8.27
C GLY A 129 -17.28 -2.87 7.88
N VAL A 130 -17.00 -1.84 7.08
CA VAL A 130 -15.64 -1.47 6.72
C VAL A 130 -14.99 -0.67 7.85
N SER A 131 -13.75 -1.03 8.18
CA SER A 131 -12.89 -0.29 9.12
C SER A 131 -11.53 0.01 8.51
N VAL A 132 -10.91 1.11 8.97
CA VAL A 132 -9.58 1.55 8.56
C VAL A 132 -8.71 1.75 9.77
N GLY A 133 -7.47 1.28 9.69
CA GLY A 133 -6.45 1.47 10.73
C GLY A 133 -5.14 1.94 10.14
N GLN A 134 -4.36 2.68 10.93
CA GLN A 134 -3.15 3.34 10.43
C GLN A 134 -2.06 3.37 11.51
N THR A 135 -0.82 3.12 11.10
CA THR A 135 0.38 3.39 11.90
C THR A 135 1.31 4.29 11.09
N THR A 136 1.62 5.46 11.63
CA THR A 136 2.46 6.50 11.02
C THR A 136 3.82 6.52 11.68
N LEU A 137 4.90 6.38 10.90
CA LEU A 137 6.28 6.35 11.37
C LEU A 137 7.04 7.59 10.86
N ILE A 138 7.35 8.48 11.79
CA ILE A 138 8.15 9.69 11.54
C ILE A 138 9.25 9.77 12.59
N SER A 139 10.52 9.67 12.16
CA SER A 139 11.66 9.82 13.06
C SER A 139 12.93 10.24 12.33
N GLY A 140 13.81 10.97 13.03
CA GLY A 140 15.07 11.47 12.50
C GLY A 140 14.92 12.55 11.41
N ASP A 141 16.02 13.25 11.14
CA ASP A 141 16.12 14.36 10.18
C ASP A 141 17.52 14.40 9.55
N GLY A 142 17.67 15.18 8.48
CA GLY A 142 18.96 15.43 7.83
C GLY A 142 19.40 14.33 6.85
N PRO A 143 20.72 14.13 6.66
CA PRO A 143 21.25 13.23 5.64
C PRO A 143 20.78 11.78 5.80
N LEU A 144 20.50 11.12 4.68
CA LEU A 144 20.15 9.70 4.65
C LEU A 144 21.28 8.84 5.20
N LYS A 145 20.95 7.99 6.18
CA LYS A 145 21.78 6.89 6.64
C LYS A 145 21.00 5.59 6.42
N PRO A 146 21.26 4.84 5.33
CA PRO A 146 20.48 3.64 5.02
C PRO A 146 20.42 2.67 6.19
N GLY A 147 19.22 2.25 6.59
CA GLY A 147 19.00 1.41 7.76
C GLY A 147 18.71 2.17 9.06
N LEU A 148 18.85 3.49 9.08
CA LEU A 148 18.69 4.33 10.28
C LEU A 148 17.67 5.46 10.11
N GLY A 149 17.38 5.89 8.88
CA GLY A 149 16.49 7.02 8.60
C GLY A 149 17.18 8.19 7.88
N PRO A 150 16.50 9.34 7.76
CA PRO A 150 15.17 9.66 8.32
C PRO A 150 14.03 8.76 7.85
N VAL A 151 13.07 8.51 8.73
CA VAL A 151 11.90 7.65 8.50
C VAL A 151 10.67 8.51 8.24
N ARG A 152 9.98 8.28 7.12
CA ARG A 152 8.72 8.95 6.73
C ARG A 152 7.83 7.93 6.04
N THR A 153 7.30 6.97 6.79
CA THR A 153 6.57 5.84 6.22
C THR A 153 5.48 5.32 7.15
N GLY A 154 4.85 4.21 6.82
CA GLY A 154 3.87 3.58 7.69
C GLY A 154 3.08 2.47 6.99
N VAL A 155 1.96 2.13 7.61
CA VAL A 155 1.02 1.14 7.10
C VAL A 155 -0.40 1.65 7.30
N THR A 156 -1.26 1.41 6.31
CA THR A 156 -2.70 1.64 6.38
C THR A 156 -3.39 0.33 6.05
N VAL A 157 -4.39 -0.07 6.83
CA VAL A 157 -5.15 -1.29 6.61
C VAL A 157 -6.61 -0.97 6.38
N VAL A 158 -7.25 -1.72 5.48
CA VAL A 158 -8.70 -1.69 5.24
C VAL A 158 -9.23 -3.09 5.53
N ILE A 159 -10.13 -3.21 6.51
CA ILE A 159 -10.74 -4.48 6.89
C ILE A 159 -12.17 -4.48 6.31
N PRO A 160 -12.52 -5.44 5.43
CA PRO A 160 -13.82 -5.44 4.76
C PRO A 160 -14.98 -5.79 5.70
N ARG A 161 -14.70 -6.50 6.80
CA ARG A 161 -15.65 -6.89 7.86
C ARG A 161 -14.92 -7.53 9.05
N ASP A 162 -15.63 -7.71 10.16
CA ASP A 162 -15.07 -8.28 11.41
C ASP A 162 -14.45 -9.68 11.28
N ASP A 163 -15.12 -10.60 10.55
CA ASP A 163 -14.68 -11.98 10.34
C ASP A 163 -14.32 -12.19 8.87
N VAL A 164 -13.09 -11.82 8.51
CA VAL A 164 -12.61 -11.87 7.12
C VAL A 164 -12.38 -13.30 6.62
N TRP A 165 -12.03 -14.23 7.50
CA TRP A 165 -11.63 -15.59 7.12
C TRP A 165 -12.82 -16.48 6.84
N HIS A 166 -13.79 -16.55 7.77
CA HIS A 166 -14.93 -17.45 7.61
C HIS A 166 -16.05 -16.87 6.75
N LYS A 167 -16.13 -15.53 6.68
CA LYS A 167 -17.21 -14.79 6.01
C LYS A 167 -16.64 -13.89 4.91
N LYS A 168 -16.06 -14.47 3.89
CA LYS A 168 -15.37 -13.75 2.80
C LYS A 168 -16.32 -12.81 2.07
N VAL A 169 -15.76 -11.79 1.43
CA VAL A 169 -16.51 -10.82 0.61
C VAL A 169 -16.20 -11.03 -0.87
N PRO A 170 -17.17 -10.91 -1.80
CA PRO A 170 -16.85 -10.86 -3.22
C PRO A 170 -15.86 -9.74 -3.52
N ALA A 171 -14.91 -9.99 -4.42
CA ALA A 171 -13.87 -9.03 -4.78
C ALA A 171 -13.45 -9.16 -6.24
N GLY A 172 -12.93 -8.07 -6.80
CA GLY A 172 -12.34 -8.02 -8.13
C GLY A 172 -11.33 -6.90 -8.24
N SER A 173 -10.35 -7.04 -9.14
CA SER A 173 -9.25 -6.08 -9.28
C SER A 173 -9.06 -5.62 -10.72
N PHE A 174 -8.30 -4.54 -10.89
CA PHE A 174 -7.82 -4.05 -12.18
C PHE A 174 -6.43 -3.43 -12.01
N VAL A 175 -5.51 -3.83 -12.87
CA VAL A 175 -4.17 -3.25 -12.98
C VAL A 175 -4.18 -2.33 -14.20
N LEU A 176 -4.10 -1.01 -13.97
CA LEU A 176 -4.00 -0.03 -15.06
C LEU A 176 -2.57 0.03 -15.60
N ASN A 177 -1.59 0.12 -14.70
CA ASN A 177 -0.17 0.00 -15.02
C ASN A 177 0.55 -0.82 -13.94
N GLY A 178 1.29 -1.85 -14.35
CA GLY A 178 1.82 -2.89 -13.48
C GLY A 178 3.20 -2.63 -12.90
N THR A 179 3.71 -1.39 -12.95
CA THR A 179 5.05 -1.04 -12.43
C THR A 179 5.02 -0.84 -10.91
N GLY A 180 4.57 -1.86 -10.18
CA GLY A 180 4.45 -1.87 -8.72
C GLY A 180 4.00 -3.24 -8.24
N GLU A 181 3.60 -3.34 -6.97
CA GLU A 181 3.20 -4.61 -6.36
C GLU A 181 1.85 -4.52 -5.64
N MET A 182 1.04 -5.56 -5.83
CA MET A 182 -0.13 -5.86 -4.99
C MET A 182 -0.22 -7.38 -4.88
N THR A 183 0.21 -7.92 -3.73
CA THR A 183 0.20 -9.36 -3.49
C THR A 183 -1.23 -9.90 -3.41
N GLY A 184 -1.39 -11.21 -3.58
CA GLY A 184 -2.70 -11.88 -3.47
C GLY A 184 -3.65 -11.65 -4.66
N LEU A 185 -3.32 -10.79 -5.63
CA LEU A 185 -4.19 -10.53 -6.78
C LEU A 185 -4.48 -11.75 -7.64
N ALA A 186 -3.52 -12.66 -7.78
CA ALA A 186 -3.75 -13.92 -8.51
C ALA A 186 -4.85 -14.75 -7.84
N TRP A 187 -4.86 -14.81 -6.51
CA TRP A 187 -5.89 -15.52 -5.77
C TRP A 187 -7.25 -14.81 -5.86
N VAL A 188 -7.29 -13.48 -5.65
CA VAL A 188 -8.53 -12.70 -5.80
C VAL A 188 -9.14 -12.87 -7.19
N THR A 189 -8.31 -12.95 -8.24
CA THR A 189 -8.76 -13.14 -9.62
C THR A 189 -9.33 -14.54 -9.87
N GLU A 190 -8.72 -15.56 -9.27
CA GLU A 190 -9.15 -16.96 -9.39
C GLU A 190 -10.40 -17.25 -8.56
N SER A 191 -10.40 -16.82 -7.30
CA SER A 191 -11.43 -17.15 -6.31
C SER A 191 -12.65 -16.23 -6.38
N GLY A 192 -12.46 -15.00 -6.85
CA GLY A 192 -13.49 -13.97 -6.90
C GLY A 192 -13.89 -13.40 -5.53
N PHE A 193 -13.09 -13.63 -4.49
CA PHE A 193 -13.34 -13.12 -3.15
C PHE A 193 -12.08 -12.61 -2.44
N LEU A 194 -12.30 -11.86 -1.37
CA LEU A 194 -11.30 -11.38 -0.44
C LEU A 194 -11.58 -11.97 0.95
N GLU A 195 -10.55 -12.55 1.55
CA GLU A 195 -10.60 -13.24 2.86
C GLU A 195 -9.53 -12.72 3.84
N TYR A 196 -8.96 -11.55 3.53
CA TYR A 196 -7.90 -10.91 4.28
C TYR A 196 -8.20 -9.42 4.47
N PRO A 197 -7.62 -8.77 5.49
CA PRO A 197 -7.42 -7.33 5.46
C PRO A 197 -6.57 -6.93 4.25
N ILE A 198 -6.83 -5.76 3.68
CA ILE A 198 -5.96 -5.16 2.68
C ILE A 198 -4.96 -4.27 3.40
N ALA A 199 -3.66 -4.45 3.18
CA ALA A 199 -2.64 -3.58 3.76
C ALA A 199 -1.93 -2.76 2.68
N LEU A 200 -1.69 -1.48 2.98
CA LEU A 200 -0.98 -0.53 2.14
C LEU A 200 0.31 -0.11 2.85
N THR A 201 1.43 -0.02 2.14
CA THR A 201 2.72 0.42 2.72
C THR A 201 3.68 0.92 1.62
N ASN A 202 4.98 1.03 1.90
CA ASN A 202 5.98 1.31 0.88
C ASN A 202 6.55 0.05 0.21
N THR A 203 7.15 0.24 -0.96
CA THR A 203 7.61 -0.84 -1.86
C THR A 203 8.44 -1.92 -1.16
N LEU A 204 9.48 -1.52 -0.40
CA LEU A 204 10.41 -2.48 0.18
C LEU A 204 9.91 -3.09 1.50
N ASN A 205 8.78 -2.61 2.02
CA ASN A 205 8.13 -3.17 3.19
C ASN A 205 7.02 -4.18 2.86
N VAL A 206 6.62 -4.36 1.59
CA VAL A 206 5.60 -5.36 1.18
C VAL A 206 5.82 -6.73 1.84
N PRO A 207 7.02 -7.35 1.82
CA PRO A 207 7.21 -8.64 2.47
C PRO A 207 7.13 -8.60 4.00
N ARG A 208 7.52 -7.48 4.65
CA ARG A 208 7.41 -7.34 6.11
C ARG A 208 5.96 -7.18 6.53
N VAL A 209 5.20 -6.38 5.79
CA VAL A 209 3.78 -6.17 6.05
C VAL A 209 2.98 -7.43 5.77
N ALA A 210 3.30 -8.16 4.70
CA ALA A 210 2.72 -9.48 4.45
C ALA A 210 2.99 -10.45 5.61
N ASN A 211 4.22 -10.47 6.15
CA ASN A 211 4.53 -11.26 7.34
C ASN A 211 3.67 -10.85 8.54
N GLY A 212 3.52 -9.54 8.81
CA GLY A 212 2.68 -9.04 9.89
C GLY A 212 1.21 -9.39 9.74
N VAL A 213 0.66 -9.30 8.51
CA VAL A 213 -0.72 -9.72 8.22
C VAL A 213 -0.88 -11.23 8.45
N MET A 214 0.07 -12.06 8.01
CA MET A 214 0.03 -13.51 8.27
C MET A 214 0.08 -13.81 9.77
N SER A 215 1.01 -13.19 10.52
CA SER A 215 1.12 -13.33 11.97
C SER A 215 -0.19 -12.96 12.67
N TRP A 216 -0.82 -11.85 12.28
CA TRP A 216 -2.11 -11.41 12.83
C TRP A 216 -3.25 -12.38 12.49
N MET A 217 -3.35 -12.83 11.24
CA MET A 217 -4.37 -13.79 10.80
C MET A 217 -4.24 -15.13 11.53
N ILE A 218 -3.02 -15.67 11.67
CA ILE A 218 -2.78 -16.94 12.40
C ILE A 218 -3.12 -16.80 13.88
N ALA A 219 -2.83 -15.64 14.49
CA ALA A 219 -3.21 -15.40 15.89
C ALA A 219 -4.73 -15.32 16.07
N ARG A 220 -5.45 -14.79 15.08
CA ARG A 220 -6.91 -14.63 15.07
C ARG A 220 -7.65 -15.94 14.72
N TYR A 221 -7.06 -16.75 13.84
CA TYR A 221 -7.61 -18.01 13.31
C TYR A 221 -6.52 -19.11 13.39
N PRO A 222 -6.33 -19.74 14.56
CA PRO A 222 -5.18 -20.62 14.84
C PRO A 222 -5.15 -21.92 14.03
N GLU A 223 -6.24 -22.28 13.36
CA GLU A 223 -6.35 -23.47 12.52
C GLU A 223 -5.64 -23.32 11.15
N ILE A 224 -5.39 -22.09 10.71
CA ILE A 224 -4.72 -21.75 9.43
C ILE A 224 -3.40 -22.51 9.29
N GLY A 225 -3.25 -23.21 8.16
CA GLY A 225 -2.04 -23.96 7.82
C GLY A 225 -1.81 -25.24 8.65
N ILE A 226 -2.76 -25.62 9.52
CA ILE A 226 -2.73 -26.87 10.29
C ILE A 226 -3.91 -27.76 9.89
N THR A 227 -5.12 -27.32 10.22
CA THR A 227 -6.38 -28.00 9.88
C THR A 227 -7.25 -27.19 8.92
N ASP A 228 -6.76 -26.03 8.52
CA ASP A 228 -7.39 -25.10 7.60
C ASP A 228 -6.38 -24.64 6.52
N ASP A 229 -6.85 -23.92 5.51
CA ASP A 229 -6.10 -23.44 4.35
C ASP A 229 -4.94 -22.48 4.72
N THR A 230 -4.08 -22.20 3.74
CA THR A 230 -2.95 -21.26 3.89
C THR A 230 -3.30 -19.85 3.41
N LEU A 231 -2.41 -18.89 3.65
CA LEU A 231 -2.68 -17.46 3.40
C LEU A 231 -1.95 -16.93 2.18
N THR A 232 -2.66 -16.14 1.38
CA THR A 232 -2.08 -15.28 0.33
C THR A 232 -2.52 -13.83 0.56
N PRO A 233 -1.94 -13.13 1.55
CA PRO A 233 -2.42 -11.81 1.98
C PRO A 233 -2.34 -10.77 0.84
N VAL A 234 -3.23 -9.78 0.90
CA VAL A 234 -3.27 -8.66 -0.05
C VAL A 234 -2.53 -7.47 0.53
N VAL A 235 -1.33 -7.21 0.00
CA VAL A 235 -0.48 -6.09 0.40
C VAL A 235 -0.08 -5.30 -0.83
N ALA A 236 -0.38 -4.01 -0.85
CA ALA A 236 -0.10 -3.11 -1.96
C ALA A 236 0.82 -1.97 -1.54
N GLU A 237 1.47 -1.33 -2.51
CA GLU A 237 2.52 -0.36 -2.20
C GLU A 237 2.56 0.89 -3.08
N CYS A 238 3.27 1.89 -2.57
CA CYS A 238 3.78 3.02 -3.34
C CYS A 238 5.23 3.33 -2.88
N ASP A 239 6.07 3.88 -3.75
CA ASP A 239 7.46 4.23 -3.41
C ASP A 239 7.57 5.59 -2.68
N ASP A 240 7.92 5.57 -1.39
CA ASP A 240 8.18 6.77 -0.57
C ASP A 240 9.67 7.17 -0.47
N GLY A 241 10.54 6.53 -1.25
CA GLY A 241 12.01 6.66 -1.15
C GLY A 241 12.56 8.05 -1.44
N ARG A 242 11.73 9.01 -1.87
CA ARG A 242 12.11 10.43 -1.96
C ARG A 242 12.23 11.09 -0.59
N LEU A 243 11.32 10.77 0.33
CA LEU A 243 11.25 11.35 1.69
C LEU A 243 11.72 10.38 2.76
N ASN A 244 11.65 9.08 2.50
CA ASN A 244 11.92 8.02 3.45
C ASN A 244 13.26 7.30 3.18
N ASP A 245 13.88 6.76 4.23
CA ASP A 245 14.87 5.70 4.12
C ASP A 245 14.17 4.36 3.79
N ILE A 246 13.81 4.19 2.52
CA ILE A 246 13.10 2.98 2.08
C ILE A 246 13.93 1.70 2.24
N GLN A 247 15.27 1.80 2.15
CA GLN A 247 16.17 0.66 2.33
C GLN A 247 16.23 0.15 3.76
N GLY A 248 15.98 1.03 4.75
CA GLY A 248 15.92 0.63 6.14
C GLY A 248 14.70 -0.23 6.49
N ARG A 249 13.71 -0.32 5.58
CA ARG A 249 12.53 -1.18 5.72
C ARG A 249 11.88 -1.03 7.09
N HIS A 250 11.57 0.20 7.51
CA HIS A 250 11.26 0.53 8.91
C HIS A 250 9.95 -0.02 9.46
N VAL A 251 9.00 -0.47 8.63
CA VAL A 251 7.71 -1.00 9.09
C VAL A 251 7.89 -2.40 9.68
N SER A 252 7.58 -2.57 10.96
CA SER A 252 7.65 -3.84 11.68
C SER A 252 6.31 -4.56 11.73
N GLU A 253 6.32 -5.83 12.16
CA GLU A 253 5.07 -6.59 12.40
C GLU A 253 4.22 -5.96 13.50
N VAL A 254 4.86 -5.35 14.51
CA VAL A 254 4.14 -4.65 15.60
C VAL A 254 3.36 -3.47 15.04
N ASP A 255 3.95 -2.71 14.12
CA ASP A 255 3.27 -1.58 13.47
C ASP A 255 2.06 -2.03 12.65
N VAL A 256 2.16 -3.22 12.02
CA VAL A 256 1.07 -3.84 11.25
C VAL A 256 -0.05 -4.31 12.19
N SER A 257 0.29 -5.03 13.27
CA SER A 257 -0.69 -5.44 14.27
C SER A 257 -1.38 -4.25 14.91
N GLN A 258 -0.64 -3.18 15.24
CA GLN A 258 -1.22 -1.95 15.77
C GLN A 258 -2.23 -1.32 14.80
N ALA A 259 -1.93 -1.30 13.50
CA ALA A 259 -2.86 -0.80 12.51
C ALA A 259 -4.10 -1.71 12.39
N LEU A 260 -3.93 -3.04 12.42
CA LEU A 260 -5.04 -4.00 12.34
C LEU A 260 -5.95 -3.96 13.58
N ASP A 261 -5.37 -3.96 14.78
CA ASP A 261 -6.10 -3.94 16.05
C ASP A 261 -6.75 -2.57 16.32
N GLY A 262 -6.12 -1.50 15.84
CA GLY A 262 -6.64 -0.13 15.93
C GLY A 262 -7.64 0.25 14.84
N ALA A 263 -7.92 -0.65 13.89
CA ALA A 263 -8.85 -0.36 12.80
C ALA A 263 -10.27 -0.12 13.32
N SER A 264 -10.87 0.99 12.90
CA SER A 264 -12.23 1.36 13.31
C SER A 264 -13.05 1.90 12.14
N SER A 265 -14.38 1.79 12.27
CA SER A 265 -15.30 2.54 11.41
C SER A 265 -15.33 4.02 11.86
N GLY A 266 -16.02 4.88 11.13
CA GLY A 266 -16.04 6.32 11.41
C GLY A 266 -15.02 7.12 10.59
N VAL A 267 -14.62 8.28 11.10
CA VAL A 267 -13.73 9.22 10.39
C VAL A 267 -12.36 8.59 10.14
N VAL A 268 -11.92 8.61 8.89
CA VAL A 268 -10.59 8.16 8.47
C VAL A 268 -9.65 9.36 8.45
N GLN A 269 -8.45 9.24 9.06
CA GLN A 269 -7.42 10.27 8.92
C GLN A 269 -6.84 10.25 7.51
N GLU A 270 -6.69 11.44 6.92
CA GLU A 270 -6.24 11.68 5.55
C GLU A 270 -4.94 12.50 5.52
N GLY A 271 -4.31 12.59 4.36
CA GLY A 271 -3.07 13.32 4.13
C GLY A 271 -1.82 12.48 4.44
N SER A 272 -0.89 13.08 5.19
CA SER A 272 0.47 12.57 5.43
C SER A 272 0.53 11.52 6.56
N VAL A 273 -0.35 10.52 6.52
CA VAL A 273 -0.51 9.49 7.58
C VAL A 273 -0.42 8.06 7.02
N GLY A 274 -0.14 7.08 7.89
CA GLY A 274 -0.12 5.66 7.54
C GLY A 274 0.79 5.36 6.36
N ALA A 275 0.29 4.61 5.38
CA ALA A 275 1.00 4.33 4.13
C ALA A 275 1.28 5.60 3.29
N GLY A 276 0.54 6.69 3.53
CA GLY A 276 0.68 7.97 2.83
C GLY A 276 1.76 8.90 3.37
N THR A 277 2.40 8.54 4.49
CA THR A 277 3.33 9.40 5.24
C THR A 277 4.41 10.04 4.36
N GLY A 278 5.09 9.25 3.54
CA GLY A 278 6.19 9.72 2.67
C GLY A 278 5.80 9.93 1.20
N MET A 279 4.52 9.87 0.86
CA MET A 279 4.05 9.90 -0.53
C MET A 279 4.01 11.31 -1.13
N VAL A 280 4.23 11.41 -2.44
CA VAL A 280 4.29 12.65 -3.22
C VAL A 280 3.38 12.52 -4.45
N SER A 281 2.45 13.45 -4.65
CA SER A 281 1.53 13.41 -5.79
C SER A 281 1.43 14.77 -6.47
N TYR A 282 1.51 14.78 -7.80
CA TYR A 282 1.54 15.99 -8.63
C TYR A 282 2.61 17.01 -8.19
N GLY A 283 3.73 16.52 -7.67
CA GLY A 283 4.80 17.36 -7.11
C GLY A 283 4.44 18.10 -5.81
N PHE A 284 3.26 17.87 -5.24
CA PHE A 284 2.90 18.26 -3.88
C PHE A 284 2.97 17.05 -2.96
N LYS A 285 2.79 17.29 -1.67
CA LYS A 285 2.61 16.20 -0.73
C LYS A 285 1.32 15.44 -1.08
N GLY A 286 1.44 14.11 -1.22
CA GLY A 286 0.31 13.20 -1.39
C GLY A 286 0.03 12.42 -0.11
N GLY A 287 -0.55 11.23 -0.25
CA GLY A 287 -0.80 10.31 0.87
C GLY A 287 -2.20 9.71 0.85
N ILE A 288 -2.79 9.51 2.02
CA ILE A 288 -4.11 8.89 2.14
C ILE A 288 -5.19 9.90 1.79
N GLY A 289 -6.14 9.50 0.97
CA GLY A 289 -7.39 10.24 0.79
C GLY A 289 -8.56 9.29 0.70
N THR A 290 -9.74 9.75 1.05
CA THR A 290 -10.96 8.96 0.96
C THR A 290 -12.13 9.82 0.51
N SER A 291 -13.16 9.18 -0.05
CA SER A 291 -14.44 9.80 -0.38
C SER A 291 -15.49 8.71 -0.48
N SER A 292 -16.77 9.08 -0.44
CA SER A 292 -17.87 8.17 -0.73
C SER A 292 -18.95 8.86 -1.55
N ARG A 293 -19.87 8.07 -2.12
CA ARG A 293 -21.11 8.51 -2.74
C ARG A 293 -22.25 7.61 -2.27
N ARG A 294 -23.37 8.23 -1.92
CA ARG A 294 -24.62 7.53 -1.61
C ARG A 294 -25.57 7.71 -2.78
N LEU A 295 -25.99 6.60 -3.37
CA LEU A 295 -27.00 6.63 -4.43
C LEU A 295 -28.39 6.92 -3.82
N PRO A 296 -29.27 7.59 -4.57
CA PRO A 296 -30.66 7.75 -4.15
C PRO A 296 -31.39 6.39 -4.14
N GLU A 297 -32.48 6.29 -3.37
CA GLU A 297 -33.30 5.07 -3.28
C GLU A 297 -33.80 4.58 -4.64
N ALA A 298 -34.14 5.51 -5.55
CA ALA A 298 -34.56 5.18 -6.92
C ALA A 298 -33.48 4.46 -7.74
N GLU A 299 -32.22 4.55 -7.34
CA GLU A 299 -31.06 3.88 -7.96
C GLU A 299 -30.47 2.78 -7.07
N GLY A 300 -31.21 2.35 -6.04
CA GLY A 300 -30.88 1.23 -5.17
C GLY A 300 -30.34 1.61 -3.80
N GLY A 301 -30.13 2.90 -3.51
CA GLY A 301 -29.75 3.35 -2.17
C GLY A 301 -28.37 2.87 -1.69
N TYR A 302 -27.52 2.36 -2.58
CA TYR A 302 -26.20 1.81 -2.22
C TYR A 302 -25.16 2.90 -1.98
N THR A 303 -24.13 2.58 -1.21
CA THR A 303 -22.93 3.39 -1.00
C THR A 303 -21.75 2.84 -1.82
N ILE A 304 -20.99 3.75 -2.43
CA ILE A 304 -19.63 3.50 -2.91
C ILE A 304 -18.67 4.27 -2.01
N GLY A 305 -17.73 3.57 -1.40
CA GLY A 305 -16.64 4.14 -0.62
C GLY A 305 -15.30 3.92 -1.31
N VAL A 306 -14.42 4.92 -1.32
CA VAL A 306 -13.09 4.83 -1.93
C VAL A 306 -12.01 5.33 -0.98
N LEU A 307 -10.89 4.62 -0.90
CA LEU A 307 -9.67 5.04 -0.23
C LEU A 307 -8.51 4.93 -1.21
N VAL A 308 -7.65 5.96 -1.26
CA VAL A 308 -6.46 5.99 -2.10
C VAL A 308 -5.20 6.18 -1.28
N ASN A 309 -4.09 5.61 -1.75
CA ASN A 309 -2.74 6.06 -1.37
C ASN A 309 -2.11 6.75 -2.59
N ALA A 310 -2.15 8.08 -2.62
CA ALA A 310 -1.77 8.89 -3.77
C ALA A 310 -0.26 9.23 -3.74
N ASN A 311 0.49 8.65 -4.68
CA ASN A 311 1.91 8.90 -4.89
C ASN A 311 2.24 9.13 -6.38
N HIS A 312 1.34 9.70 -7.18
CA HIS A 312 1.43 9.70 -8.65
C HIS A 312 1.36 11.11 -9.26
N GLY A 313 1.64 11.18 -10.56
CA GLY A 313 1.40 12.37 -11.39
C GLY A 313 2.46 13.44 -11.26
N ARG A 314 2.59 14.27 -12.29
CA ARG A 314 3.49 15.43 -12.31
C ARG A 314 2.73 16.72 -12.12
N ARG A 315 3.36 17.73 -11.52
CA ARG A 315 2.71 19.03 -11.27
C ARG A 315 1.91 19.60 -12.45
N PRO A 316 2.42 19.72 -13.69
CA PRO A 316 1.64 20.28 -14.80
C PRO A 316 0.45 19.44 -15.26
N GLU A 317 0.35 18.19 -14.81
CA GLU A 317 -0.75 17.29 -15.13
C GLU A 317 -1.95 17.52 -14.21
N LEU A 318 -1.77 18.12 -13.03
CA LEU A 318 -2.86 18.27 -12.06
C LEU A 318 -4.05 19.04 -12.63
N VAL A 319 -5.19 18.36 -12.68
CA VAL A 319 -6.51 18.91 -13.01
C VAL A 319 -7.41 18.84 -11.78
N VAL A 320 -8.17 19.90 -11.52
CA VAL A 320 -9.14 19.97 -10.43
C VAL A 320 -10.43 20.55 -10.98
N GLY A 321 -11.52 19.78 -10.99
CA GLY A 321 -12.81 20.24 -11.54
C GLY A 321 -12.71 20.69 -13.01
N GLY A 322 -11.85 20.04 -13.80
CA GLY A 322 -11.57 20.42 -15.19
C GLY A 322 -10.59 21.59 -15.38
N VAL A 323 -10.23 22.30 -14.31
CA VAL A 323 -9.25 23.40 -14.37
C VAL A 323 -7.83 22.83 -14.36
N PRO A 324 -6.92 23.24 -15.27
CA PRO A 324 -5.54 22.76 -15.32
C PRO A 324 -4.66 23.43 -14.25
N VAL A 325 -5.03 23.24 -12.97
CA VAL A 325 -4.40 23.85 -11.79
C VAL A 325 -2.89 23.70 -11.83
N GLY A 326 -2.39 22.53 -12.20
CA GLY A 326 -0.97 22.24 -12.31
C GLY A 326 -0.17 23.24 -13.15
N LYS A 327 -0.74 23.68 -14.28
CA LYS A 327 -0.12 24.66 -15.20
C LYS A 327 -0.28 26.10 -14.71
N LEU A 328 -1.33 26.37 -13.93
CA LEU A 328 -1.66 27.69 -13.40
C LEU A 328 -1.02 27.97 -12.04
N TYR A 329 -0.43 26.95 -11.40
CA TYR A 329 0.07 27.04 -10.03
C TYR A 329 1.35 27.88 -9.92
N GLU A 330 2.36 27.62 -10.76
CA GLU A 330 3.67 28.31 -10.76
C GLU A 330 3.93 29.03 -12.10
N ALA A 331 4.88 29.97 -12.11
CA ALA A 331 5.30 30.63 -13.34
C ALA A 331 5.93 29.61 -14.32
N PRO A 332 5.69 29.74 -15.65
CA PRO A 332 6.11 28.74 -16.66
C PRO A 332 7.59 28.34 -16.63
N GLN A 333 8.49 29.21 -16.14
CA GLN A 333 9.93 28.96 -16.06
C GLN A 333 10.35 27.98 -14.95
N ALA A 334 9.52 27.75 -13.92
CA ALA A 334 9.81 26.80 -12.84
C ALA A 334 9.56 25.33 -13.23
N MET A 335 8.95 25.07 -14.38
CA MET A 335 8.45 23.75 -14.80
C MET A 335 9.49 22.86 -15.52
N ALA A 336 10.72 23.33 -15.72
CA ALA A 336 11.59 22.86 -16.80
C ALA A 336 12.74 21.89 -16.42
N ALA A 337 12.67 21.21 -15.27
CA ALA A 337 13.69 20.21 -14.93
C ALA A 337 13.21 18.78 -15.29
N PRO A 338 13.77 18.12 -16.33
CA PRO A 338 13.54 16.70 -16.53
C PRO A 338 14.09 15.91 -15.33
N PHE A 339 13.37 14.85 -14.95
CA PHE A 339 13.87 13.92 -13.93
C PHE A 339 15.16 13.26 -14.43
N SER A 340 16.11 13.09 -13.52
CA SER A 340 17.28 12.24 -13.77
C SER A 340 16.85 10.77 -13.85
N PRO A 341 17.53 9.93 -14.65
CA PRO A 341 17.29 8.49 -14.65
C PRO A 341 17.26 7.91 -13.22
N GLY A 342 16.24 7.11 -12.91
CA GLY A 342 16.08 6.45 -11.61
C GLY A 342 15.24 7.19 -10.58
N GLN A 343 14.64 8.34 -10.91
CA GLN A 343 13.63 8.96 -10.05
C GLN A 343 12.24 8.36 -10.33
N SER A 344 11.54 7.95 -9.27
CA SER A 344 10.21 7.33 -9.36
C SER A 344 9.19 8.26 -10.06
N GLU A 345 8.41 7.69 -10.98
CA GLU A 345 7.32 8.41 -11.66
C GLU A 345 5.99 8.33 -10.88
N GLY A 346 6.03 7.68 -9.71
CA GLY A 346 4.95 7.59 -8.76
C GLY A 346 4.28 6.22 -8.69
N SER A 347 3.16 6.12 -7.98
CA SER A 347 2.22 4.97 -7.93
C SER A 347 0.89 5.45 -7.34
N ILE A 348 -0.20 4.70 -7.55
CA ILE A 348 -1.43 4.87 -6.79
C ILE A 348 -2.10 3.53 -6.52
N ILE A 349 -2.51 3.34 -5.27
CA ILE A 349 -3.43 2.26 -4.90
C ILE A 349 -4.81 2.84 -4.67
N VAL A 350 -5.84 2.23 -5.27
CA VAL A 350 -7.25 2.59 -5.07
C VAL A 350 -8.02 1.38 -4.53
N ILE A 351 -8.61 1.52 -3.35
CA ILE A 351 -9.47 0.53 -2.73
C ILE A 351 -10.91 1.02 -2.77
N ILE A 352 -11.82 0.18 -3.27
CA ILE A 352 -13.24 0.50 -3.45
C ILE A 352 -14.07 -0.49 -2.63
N ALA A 353 -14.98 0.03 -1.82
CA ALA A 353 -15.96 -0.74 -1.07
C ALA A 353 -17.38 -0.38 -1.53
N THR A 354 -18.29 -1.34 -1.46
CA THR A 354 -19.73 -1.07 -1.67
C THR A 354 -20.61 -2.03 -0.87
N ASP A 355 -21.81 -1.58 -0.52
CA ASP A 355 -22.89 -2.42 0.01
C ASP A 355 -23.86 -2.88 -1.10
N ALA A 356 -23.56 -2.60 -2.37
CA ALA A 356 -24.29 -3.16 -3.50
C ALA A 356 -24.00 -4.67 -3.67
N PRO A 357 -25.01 -5.52 -3.92
CA PRO A 357 -24.84 -6.96 -4.08
C PRO A 357 -24.20 -7.30 -5.43
N LEU A 358 -22.87 -7.27 -5.49
CA LEU A 358 -22.10 -7.46 -6.73
C LEU A 358 -21.26 -8.73 -6.69
N ASP A 359 -21.11 -9.37 -7.85
CA ASP A 359 -20.15 -10.46 -8.05
C ASP A 359 -18.74 -9.96 -8.42
N SER A 360 -17.77 -10.88 -8.45
CA SER A 360 -16.38 -10.58 -8.77
C SER A 360 -16.21 -9.90 -10.14
N ARG A 361 -16.94 -10.36 -11.17
CA ARG A 361 -16.86 -9.76 -12.52
C ARG A 361 -17.38 -8.32 -12.50
N GLN A 362 -18.48 -8.04 -11.79
CA GLN A 362 -19.02 -6.70 -11.62
C GLN A 362 -18.06 -5.81 -10.81
N LEU A 363 -17.41 -6.34 -9.78
CA LEU A 363 -16.42 -5.62 -8.99
C LEU A 363 -15.16 -5.30 -9.80
N THR A 364 -14.67 -6.22 -10.64
CA THR A 364 -13.62 -5.92 -11.63
C THR A 364 -14.06 -4.81 -12.60
N ARG A 365 -15.34 -4.75 -12.99
CA ARG A 365 -15.85 -3.63 -13.79
C ARG A 365 -15.79 -2.31 -13.02
N LEU A 366 -16.11 -2.28 -11.73
CA LEU A 366 -15.97 -1.08 -10.89
C LEU A 366 -14.51 -0.69 -10.69
N ALA A 367 -13.60 -1.63 -10.42
CA ALA A 367 -12.16 -1.37 -10.31
C ALA A 367 -11.61 -0.68 -11.56
N LYS A 368 -12.07 -1.09 -12.76
CA LYS A 368 -11.74 -0.40 -14.02
C LYS A 368 -12.20 1.05 -14.10
N ARG A 369 -13.27 1.44 -13.39
CA ARG A 369 -13.82 2.80 -13.41
C ARG A 369 -13.04 3.78 -12.55
N ALA A 370 -12.37 3.30 -11.50
CA ALA A 370 -11.44 4.15 -10.74
C ALA A 370 -10.35 4.76 -11.63
N ALA A 371 -9.90 4.07 -12.68
CA ALA A 371 -8.97 4.63 -13.66
C ALA A 371 -9.51 5.91 -14.36
N LEU A 372 -10.83 6.04 -14.54
CA LEU A 372 -11.43 7.25 -15.10
C LEU A 372 -11.42 8.41 -14.11
N GLY A 373 -11.64 8.15 -12.81
CA GLY A 373 -11.54 9.17 -11.77
C GLY A 373 -10.10 9.67 -11.61
N LEU A 374 -9.13 8.74 -11.64
CA LEU A 374 -7.70 9.04 -11.72
C LEU A 374 -7.33 9.87 -12.97
N ALA A 375 -7.90 9.55 -14.12
CA ALA A 375 -7.65 10.30 -15.35
C ALA A 375 -8.23 11.73 -15.27
N ARG A 376 -9.35 11.94 -14.56
CA ARG A 376 -9.95 13.28 -14.37
C ARG A 376 -9.10 14.22 -13.52
N THR A 377 -8.22 13.70 -12.66
CA THR A 377 -7.20 14.49 -11.97
C THR A 377 -5.95 14.74 -12.83
N GLY A 378 -5.95 14.22 -14.07
CA GLY A 378 -4.96 14.47 -15.11
C GLY A 378 -3.82 13.43 -15.19
N SER A 379 -3.87 12.36 -14.39
CA SER A 379 -2.89 11.28 -14.50
C SER A 379 -2.97 10.58 -15.85
N THR A 380 -1.81 10.19 -16.39
CA THR A 380 -1.71 9.42 -17.64
C THR A 380 -1.08 8.04 -17.43
N ALA A 381 -1.03 7.53 -16.20
CA ALA A 381 -0.44 6.23 -15.86
C ALA A 381 0.95 6.03 -16.49
N ARG A 382 1.90 6.90 -16.13
CA ARG A 382 3.24 6.98 -16.75
C ARG A 382 4.00 5.68 -16.53
N HIS A 383 5.02 5.43 -17.36
CA HIS A 383 5.75 4.15 -17.41
C HIS A 383 6.17 3.62 -16.03
N GLY A 384 6.71 4.49 -15.18
CA GLY A 384 7.17 4.14 -13.83
C GLY A 384 6.07 4.09 -12.75
N SER A 385 4.79 4.27 -13.10
CA SER A 385 3.67 4.39 -12.14
C SER A 385 2.97 3.07 -11.87
N GLY A 386 3.05 2.54 -10.65
CA GLY A 386 2.27 1.36 -10.25
C GLY A 386 0.83 1.75 -9.91
N ASP A 387 -0.12 1.46 -10.79
CA ASP A 387 -1.51 1.92 -10.70
C ASP A 387 -2.46 0.71 -10.56
N PHE A 388 -2.84 0.42 -9.32
CA PHE A 388 -3.64 -0.77 -8.97
C PHE A 388 -4.95 -0.40 -8.30
N MET A 389 -6.02 -1.08 -8.70
CA MET A 389 -7.35 -0.90 -8.13
C MET A 389 -7.96 -2.23 -7.68
N LEU A 390 -8.56 -2.25 -6.49
CA LEU A 390 -9.27 -3.40 -5.95
C LEU A 390 -10.64 -2.96 -5.42
N ALA A 391 -11.68 -3.69 -5.80
CA ALA A 391 -13.05 -3.47 -5.36
C ALA A 391 -13.59 -4.69 -4.61
N PHE A 392 -14.33 -4.47 -3.54
CA PHE A 392 -15.05 -5.52 -2.82
C PHE A 392 -16.47 -5.08 -2.43
N SER A 393 -17.35 -6.06 -2.21
CA SER A 393 -18.74 -5.82 -1.77
C SER A 393 -19.01 -6.45 -0.41
N THR A 394 -19.59 -5.71 0.53
CA THR A 394 -19.99 -6.22 1.86
C THR A 394 -21.38 -6.86 1.88
N ALA A 395 -22.11 -6.81 0.77
CA ALA A 395 -23.52 -7.22 0.68
C ALA A 395 -23.72 -8.73 0.79
N ASN A 396 -22.85 -9.50 0.14
CA ASN A 396 -22.88 -10.97 0.15
C ASN A 396 -21.81 -11.51 1.09
N THR A 397 -22.06 -12.70 1.63
CA THR A 397 -21.09 -13.45 2.44
C THR A 397 -20.79 -14.77 1.77
N ILE A 398 -19.53 -14.99 1.41
CA ILE A 398 -19.05 -16.26 0.88
C ILE A 398 -18.53 -17.08 2.07
N PRO A 399 -19.18 -18.22 2.40
CA PRO A 399 -18.73 -19.06 3.50
C PRO A 399 -17.42 -19.77 3.14
N HIS A 400 -16.50 -19.88 4.10
CA HIS A 400 -15.23 -20.59 3.90
C HIS A 400 -15.41 -22.08 3.60
N TYR A 401 -16.24 -22.76 4.39
CA TYR A 401 -16.63 -24.16 4.17
C TYR A 401 -18.16 -24.31 4.24
N PRO A 402 -18.89 -24.11 3.13
CA PRO A 402 -20.32 -24.37 3.10
C PRO A 402 -20.59 -25.88 3.32
N LYS A 403 -21.60 -26.19 4.16
CA LYS A 403 -22.04 -27.58 4.38
C LYS A 403 -22.68 -28.18 3.13
N GLU A 404 -23.42 -27.36 2.41
CA GLU A 404 -24.11 -27.73 1.18
C GLU A 404 -23.24 -27.39 -0.04
N PRO A 405 -23.36 -28.12 -1.17
CA PRO A 405 -22.62 -27.83 -2.39
C PRO A 405 -22.91 -26.46 -3.02
N THR A 406 -23.95 -25.77 -2.55
CA THR A 406 -24.38 -24.46 -3.06
C THR A 406 -24.73 -23.53 -1.91
N PHE A 407 -24.57 -22.23 -2.15
CA PHE A 407 -25.05 -21.15 -1.28
C PHE A 407 -25.67 -20.06 -2.16
N GLN A 408 -26.51 -19.21 -1.56
CA GLN A 408 -27.25 -18.18 -2.29
C GLN A 408 -26.49 -16.85 -2.28
N HIS A 409 -26.46 -16.18 -3.42
CA HIS A 409 -25.97 -14.82 -3.58
C HIS A 409 -27.05 -13.94 -4.21
N THR A 410 -27.15 -12.70 -3.74
CA THR A 410 -27.93 -11.67 -4.44
C THR A 410 -27.03 -10.95 -5.42
N HIS A 411 -27.53 -10.68 -6.61
CA HIS A 411 -26.79 -9.95 -7.66
C HIS A 411 -27.63 -8.78 -8.15
N LEU A 412 -27.05 -7.58 -8.17
CA LEU A 412 -27.62 -6.45 -8.86
C LEU A 412 -27.58 -6.71 -10.37
N ALA A 413 -28.71 -6.54 -11.05
CA ALA A 413 -28.76 -6.72 -12.49
C ALA A 413 -27.83 -5.72 -13.21
N ASP A 414 -27.07 -6.22 -14.20
CA ASP A 414 -26.01 -5.46 -14.88
C ASP A 414 -26.50 -4.12 -15.49
N THR A 415 -27.77 -4.06 -15.91
CA THR A 415 -28.42 -2.85 -16.46
C THR A 415 -28.53 -1.71 -15.43
N HIS A 416 -28.42 -2.01 -14.14
CA HIS A 416 -28.47 -1.05 -13.03
C HIS A 416 -27.09 -0.66 -12.48
N LEU A 417 -25.99 -1.05 -13.12
CA LEU A 417 -24.64 -0.72 -12.65
C LEU A 417 -24.18 0.71 -12.92
N ASN A 418 -24.81 1.44 -13.86
CA ASN A 418 -24.33 2.75 -14.29
C ASN A 418 -24.25 3.80 -13.17
N PRO A 419 -25.20 3.87 -12.22
CA PRO A 419 -25.07 4.70 -11.03
C PRO A 419 -23.82 4.38 -10.19
N LEU A 420 -23.58 3.10 -9.88
CA LEU A 420 -22.40 2.65 -9.12
C LEU A 420 -21.09 2.95 -9.87
N ILE A 421 -21.10 2.78 -11.20
CA ILE A 421 -19.98 3.13 -12.07
C ILE A 421 -19.66 4.63 -11.94
N THR A 422 -20.67 5.48 -12.06
CA THR A 422 -20.51 6.94 -11.97
C THR A 422 -20.03 7.35 -10.58
N ALA A 423 -20.66 6.83 -9.53
CA ALA A 423 -20.26 7.02 -8.14
C ALA A 423 -18.80 6.59 -7.88
N THR A 424 -18.33 5.50 -8.50
CA THR A 424 -16.93 5.04 -8.39
C THR A 424 -15.96 6.04 -9.01
N VAL A 425 -16.28 6.58 -10.19
CA VAL A 425 -15.46 7.61 -10.85
C VAL A 425 -15.37 8.84 -9.96
N ASP A 426 -16.51 9.34 -9.50
CA ASP A 426 -16.60 10.59 -8.73
C ASP A 426 -15.93 10.47 -7.35
N ALA A 427 -16.15 9.34 -6.64
CA ALA A 427 -15.51 9.09 -5.36
C ALA A 427 -13.99 8.92 -5.49
N THR A 428 -13.49 8.33 -6.60
CA THR A 428 -12.05 8.19 -6.83
C THR A 428 -11.40 9.54 -7.09
N GLU A 429 -11.99 10.36 -7.96
CA GLU A 429 -11.52 11.72 -8.22
C GLU A 429 -11.47 12.55 -6.93
N GLU A 430 -12.56 12.55 -6.15
CA GLU A 430 -12.60 13.33 -4.91
C GLU A 430 -11.64 12.79 -3.83
N ALA A 431 -11.45 11.46 -3.72
CA ALA A 431 -10.50 10.88 -2.78
C ALA A 431 -9.05 11.34 -3.08
N ILE A 432 -8.66 11.43 -4.36
CA ILE A 432 -7.35 11.94 -4.76
C ILE A 432 -7.20 13.43 -4.39
N LEU A 433 -8.24 14.23 -4.63
CA LEU A 433 -8.23 15.65 -4.25
C LEU A 433 -8.19 15.84 -2.72
N ASN A 434 -8.87 14.99 -1.97
CA ASN A 434 -8.80 14.99 -0.51
C ASN A 434 -7.41 14.59 0.00
N ALA A 435 -6.74 13.61 -0.64
CA ALA A 435 -5.35 13.28 -0.29
C ALA A 435 -4.43 14.50 -0.42
N LEU A 436 -4.54 15.28 -1.50
CA LEU A 436 -3.74 16.49 -1.72
C LEU A 436 -4.11 17.61 -0.74
N THR A 437 -5.40 17.87 -0.56
CA THR A 437 -5.89 18.99 0.27
C THR A 437 -5.77 18.73 1.77
N MET A 438 -5.72 17.46 2.20
CA MET A 438 -5.48 17.09 3.60
C MET A 438 -4.00 16.88 3.94
N ALA A 439 -3.14 16.64 2.94
CA ALA A 439 -1.71 16.47 3.17
C ALA A 439 -1.03 17.73 3.74
N THR A 440 -0.02 17.51 4.58
CA THR A 440 0.83 18.53 5.20
C THR A 440 2.27 18.36 4.75
N THR A 441 3.03 19.45 4.67
CA THR A 441 4.43 19.45 4.26
C THR A 441 5.24 18.46 5.08
N VAL A 442 6.06 17.69 4.39
CA VAL A 442 7.02 16.77 5.01
C VAL A 442 8.42 17.12 4.57
N VAL A 443 9.31 17.25 5.55
CA VAL A 443 10.76 17.22 5.36
C VAL A 443 11.24 15.82 5.69
N GLY A 444 11.91 15.18 4.74
CA GLY A 444 12.41 13.81 4.83
C GLY A 444 13.93 13.73 4.74
N ARG A 445 14.42 12.58 4.28
CA ARG A 445 15.86 12.32 4.08
C ARG A 445 16.53 13.38 3.21
N ASP A 446 17.81 13.62 3.47
CA ASP A 446 18.64 14.59 2.73
C ASP A 446 18.04 16.00 2.72
N SER A 447 17.23 16.32 3.74
CA SER A 447 16.46 17.56 3.84
C SER A 447 15.52 17.80 2.64
N HIS A 448 15.13 16.75 1.91
CA HIS A 448 14.11 16.86 0.87
C HIS A 448 12.81 17.32 1.50
N ARG A 449 12.32 18.47 1.05
CA ARG A 449 11.05 19.06 1.47
C ARG A 449 10.05 18.97 0.32
N ILE A 450 8.84 18.50 0.64
CA ILE A 450 7.72 18.45 -0.31
C ILE A 450 6.56 19.21 0.32
N GLU A 451 6.20 20.32 -0.29
CA GLU A 451 5.16 21.23 0.19
C GLU A 451 3.77 20.61 0.06
N GLU A 452 2.88 20.94 1.00
CA GLU A 452 1.45 20.79 0.75
C GLU A 452 0.98 21.70 -0.39
N ILE A 453 -0.16 21.36 -1.00
CA ILE A 453 -0.84 22.32 -1.88
C ILE A 453 -1.42 23.45 -1.02
N SER A 454 -1.13 24.70 -1.38
CA SER A 454 -1.68 25.89 -0.73
C SER A 454 -3.16 26.00 -1.07
N LEU A 455 -4.02 25.95 -0.06
CA LEU A 455 -5.47 25.95 -0.25
C LEU A 455 -5.95 27.34 -0.72
N SER A 456 -5.42 28.42 -0.17
CA SER A 456 -5.64 29.79 -0.65
C SER A 456 -5.22 29.98 -2.11
N ARG A 457 -4.07 29.45 -2.54
CA ARG A 457 -3.64 29.51 -3.94
C ARG A 457 -4.56 28.69 -4.85
N LEU A 458 -4.93 27.48 -4.41
CA LEU A 458 -5.87 26.62 -5.14
C LEU A 458 -7.21 27.33 -5.34
N ARG A 459 -7.78 27.91 -4.28
CA ARG A 459 -9.05 28.65 -4.32
C ARG A 459 -8.96 29.85 -5.27
N ALA A 460 -7.87 30.63 -5.20
CA ALA A 460 -7.65 31.76 -6.10
C ALA A 460 -7.57 31.35 -7.59
N ILE A 461 -6.97 30.20 -7.91
CA ILE A 461 -6.94 29.68 -9.29
C ILE A 461 -8.34 29.29 -9.76
N LEU A 462 -9.10 28.59 -8.92
CA LEU A 462 -10.45 28.14 -9.25
C LEU A 462 -11.42 29.31 -9.43
N ASP A 463 -11.38 30.30 -8.52
CA ASP A 463 -12.23 31.50 -8.58
C ASP A 463 -11.96 32.35 -9.82
N HIS A 464 -10.72 32.39 -10.30
CA HIS A 464 -10.37 33.10 -11.53
C HIS A 464 -10.93 32.44 -12.79
N GLN A 465 -11.12 31.11 -12.78
CA GLN A 465 -11.64 30.37 -13.93
C GLN A 465 -13.18 30.24 -13.92
N ALA A 466 -13.81 30.48 -12.77
CA ALA A 466 -15.27 30.52 -12.64
C ALA A 466 -15.89 31.83 -13.17
N LYS A 467 -15.07 32.85 -13.45
CA LYS A 467 -15.45 34.11 -14.09
C LYS A 467 -15.17 34.04 -15.58
#